data_AF-A0A9X3H567-F1
#
_entry.id   AF-A0A9X3H567-F1
#
_cell.length_a   1.000
_cell.length_b   1.000
_cell.length_c   1.000
_cell.angle_alpha   90.00
_cell.angle_beta   90.00
_cell.angle_gamma   90.00
#
_symmetry.space_group_name_H-M   'P 1'
#
loop_
_entity.id
_entity.type
_entity.pdbx_description
1 polymer ?
#
loop_
_entity_poly.entity_id
_entity_poly.type
_entity_poly.pdbx_seq_one_letter_code
_entity_poly.pdbx_strand_id
1 'polypeptide(L)'
;MEELTLTTPALLFSAISLIMLAYTNRFLAYAAVIRNLHDKYLDNKDKNLIEQIKNLKLRLNLTRYMQIFGITSLLLCVLTMFLIYIDYHVLAVWVFGTALLLLILSLALLIREIQISIYALSLHISDIEEHLKKK
;
A
#
# COMPACT_ATOMS: atom_id res chain seq x y z
N MET A 1 30.44 1.21 -16.82
CA MET A 1 29.24 1.55 -16.01
C MET A 1 28.11 1.64 -17.00
N GLU A 2 27.07 0.79 -16.88
CA GLU A 2 25.92 0.88 -17.79
C GLU A 2 25.29 2.27 -17.66
N GLU A 3 25.10 2.96 -18.78
CA GLU A 3 24.46 4.27 -18.81
C GLU A 3 22.98 4.11 -18.42
N LEU A 4 22.56 4.80 -17.37
CA LEU A 4 21.14 4.95 -17.04
C LEU A 4 20.46 5.69 -18.18
N THR A 5 19.80 4.94 -19.07
CA THR A 5 19.04 5.51 -20.18
C THR A 5 17.66 5.95 -19.72
N LEU A 6 17.05 6.88 -20.45
CA LEU A 6 15.67 7.34 -20.23
C LEU A 6 14.63 6.20 -20.23
N THR A 7 14.96 5.04 -20.80
CA THR A 7 14.05 3.89 -20.88
C THR A 7 13.87 3.16 -19.55
N THR A 8 14.89 3.14 -18.67
CA THR A 8 14.83 2.40 -17.40
C THR A 8 13.81 2.99 -16.42
N PRO A 9 13.78 4.33 -16.18
CA PRO A 9 12.74 4.93 -15.36
C PRO A 9 11.35 4.89 -16.01
N ALA A 10 11.27 4.85 -17.35
CA ALA A 10 10.00 4.83 -18.07
C ALA A 10 9.24 3.51 -17.91
N LEU A 11 9.95 2.38 -17.90
CA LEU A 11 9.37 1.07 -17.63
C LEU A 11 8.78 0.96 -16.22
N LEU A 12 9.36 1.65 -15.24
CA LEU A 12 8.85 1.66 -13.87
C LEU A 12 7.53 2.43 -13.75
N PHE A 13 7.29 3.43 -14.60
CA PHE A 13 6.08 4.25 -14.55
C PHE A 13 4.80 3.41 -14.78
N SER A 14 4.83 2.47 -15.73
CA SER A 14 3.68 1.61 -16.03
C SER A 14 3.36 0.67 -14.87
N ALA A 15 4.38 0.01 -14.31
CA ALA A 15 4.23 -0.89 -13.16
C ALA A 15 3.72 -0.15 -11.90
N ILE A 16 4.31 1.01 -11.59
CA ILE A 16 3.91 1.81 -10.42
C ILE A 16 2.47 2.32 -10.58
N SER A 17 2.06 2.73 -11.79
CA SER A 17 0.69 3.20 -12.04
C SER A 17 -0.36 2.11 -11.76
N LEU A 18 -0.09 0.87 -12.18
CA LEU A 18 -0.99 -0.26 -11.92
C LEU A 18 -1.09 -0.56 -10.42
N ILE A 19 0.05 -0.53 -9.72
CA ILE A 19 0.11 -0.73 -8.27
C ILE A 19 -0.68 0.37 -7.53
N MET A 20 -0.57 1.63 -7.97
CA MET A 20 -1.31 2.75 -7.36
C MET A 20 -2.83 2.63 -7.50
N LEU A 21 -3.30 2.15 -8.66
CA LEU A 21 -4.72 1.86 -8.86
C LEU A 21 -5.20 0.77 -7.87
N ALA A 22 -4.44 -0.32 -7.74
CA ALA A 22 -4.75 -1.38 -6.78
C ALA A 22 -4.77 -0.86 -5.34
N TYR A 23 -3.82 0.01 -4.96
CA TYR A 23 -3.77 0.60 -3.63
C TYR A 23 -4.96 1.51 -3.34
N THR A 24 -5.38 2.28 -4.34
CA THR A 24 -6.54 3.18 -4.23
C THR A 24 -7.82 2.38 -4.01
N ASN A 25 -8.02 1.31 -4.80
CA ASN A 25 -9.16 0.42 -4.64
C ASN A 25 -9.20 -0.21 -3.25
N ARG A 26 -8.04 -0.67 -2.73
CA ARG A 26 -7.92 -1.21 -1.38
C ARG A 26 -8.24 -0.17 -0.31
N PHE A 27 -7.74 1.05 -0.44
CA PHE A 27 -8.02 2.15 0.50
C PHE A 27 -9.51 2.45 0.58
N LEU A 28 -10.17 2.59 -0.59
CA LEU A 28 -11.61 2.86 -0.67
C LEU A 28 -12.43 1.73 -0.06
N ALA A 29 -12.05 0.47 -0.32
CA ALA A 29 -12.70 -0.69 0.27
C ALA A 29 -12.63 -0.67 1.81
N TYR A 30 -11.44 -0.44 2.40
CA TYR A 30 -11.32 -0.35 3.86
C TYR A 30 -12.09 0.83 4.44
N ALA A 31 -12.06 1.99 3.80
CA ALA A 31 -12.81 3.16 4.26
C ALA A 31 -14.33 2.90 4.25
N ALA A 32 -14.84 2.22 3.22
CA ALA A 32 -16.26 1.85 3.14
C ALA A 32 -16.67 0.89 4.26
N VAL A 33 -15.88 -0.16 4.52
CA VAL A 33 -16.16 -1.13 5.58
C VAL A 33 -16.10 -0.47 6.97
N ILE A 34 -15.10 0.39 7.22
CA ILE A 34 -14.99 1.13 8.49
C ILE A 34 -16.23 1.98 8.74
N ARG A 35 -16.73 2.71 7.72
CA ARG A 35 -17.96 3.52 7.85
C ARG A 35 -19.17 2.64 8.18
N ASN A 36 -19.35 1.53 7.48
CA ASN A 36 -20.47 0.61 7.75
C ASN A 36 -20.43 0.00 9.16
N LEU A 37 -19.24 -0.40 9.63
CA LEU A 37 -19.08 -0.92 10.99
C LEU A 37 -19.30 0.15 12.05
N HIS A 38 -18.90 1.39 11.76
CA HIS A 38 -19.14 2.53 12.65
C HIS A 38 -20.64 2.82 12.80
N ASP A 39 -21.39 2.80 11.71
CA ASP A 39 -22.85 2.98 11.74
C ASP A 39 -23.53 1.87 12.56
N LYS A 40 -23.13 0.60 12.36
CA LYS A 40 -23.63 -0.54 13.16
C LYS A 40 -23.27 -0.45 14.65
N TYR A 41 -22.11 0.12 14.96
CA TYR A 41 -21.67 0.31 16.35
C TYR A 41 -22.52 1.35 17.08
N LEU A 42 -22.94 2.42 16.40
CA LEU A 42 -23.86 3.41 16.97
C LEU A 42 -25.20 2.80 17.38
N ASP A 43 -25.69 1.80 16.64
CA ASP A 43 -26.93 1.11 16.93
C ASP A 43 -26.81 0.09 18.07
N ASN A 44 -25.79 -0.79 18.03
CA ASN A 44 -25.73 -1.99 18.88
C ASN A 44 -24.66 -1.95 19.98
N LYS A 45 -23.76 -0.95 19.99
CA LYS A 45 -22.63 -0.78 20.93
C LYS A 45 -21.79 -2.05 21.19
N ASP A 46 -21.73 -2.96 20.22
CA ASP A 46 -20.95 -4.20 20.34
C ASP A 46 -19.44 -3.91 20.34
N LYS A 47 -18.73 -4.41 21.36
CA LYS A 47 -17.29 -4.24 21.51
C LYS A 47 -16.50 -4.93 20.40
N ASN A 48 -17.02 -6.01 19.81
CA ASN A 48 -16.36 -6.72 18.72
C ASN A 48 -16.23 -5.84 17.45
N LEU A 49 -17.18 -4.93 17.22
CA LEU A 49 -17.13 -3.99 16.09
C LEU A 49 -15.96 -3.01 16.22
N ILE A 50 -15.63 -2.59 17.45
CA ILE A 50 -14.49 -1.70 17.70
C ILE A 50 -13.18 -2.39 17.32
N GLU A 51 -13.02 -3.67 17.65
CA GLU A 51 -11.80 -4.42 17.33
C GLU A 51 -11.63 -4.61 15.81
N GLN A 52 -12.73 -4.87 15.09
CA GLN A 52 -12.72 -4.94 13.62
C GLN A 52 -12.35 -3.59 13.00
N ILE A 53 -12.95 -2.49 13.49
CA ILE A 53 -12.62 -1.13 13.02
C ILE A 53 -11.14 -0.82 13.27
N LYS A 54 -10.59 -1.20 14.43
CA LYS A 54 -9.18 -0.98 14.76
C LYS A 54 -8.25 -1.73 13.81
N ASN A 55 -8.56 -2.98 13.50
CA ASN A 55 -7.81 -3.78 12.52
C ASN A 55 -7.87 -3.19 11.11
N LEU A 56 -9.05 -2.78 10.65
CA LEU A 56 -9.21 -2.13 9.35
C LEU A 56 -8.49 -0.77 9.29
N LYS A 57 -8.50 0.01 10.37
CA LYS A 57 -7.79 1.28 10.46
C LYS A 57 -6.28 1.09 10.36
N LEU A 58 -5.74 0.05 10.97
CA LEU A 58 -4.33 -0.33 10.83
C LEU A 58 -4.00 -0.62 9.36
N ARG A 59 -4.77 -1.49 8.70
CA ARG A 59 -4.58 -1.84 7.28
C ARG A 59 -4.73 -0.63 6.34
N LEU A 60 -5.69 0.26 6.63
CA LEU A 60 -5.89 1.51 5.91
C LEU A 60 -4.68 2.45 6.04
N ASN A 61 -4.12 2.56 7.24
CA ASN A 61 -2.90 3.35 7.46
C ASN A 61 -1.69 2.72 6.74
N LEU A 62 -1.53 1.41 6.77
CA LEU A 62 -0.47 0.73 5.99
C LEU A 62 -0.63 1.01 4.49
N THR A 63 -1.86 0.93 3.96
CA THR A 63 -2.18 1.25 2.56
C THR A 63 -1.82 2.69 2.21
N ARG A 64 -2.08 3.64 3.13
CA ARG A 64 -1.68 5.05 2.95
C ARG A 64 -0.17 5.21 2.89
N TYR A 65 0.58 4.57 3.80
CA TYR A 65 2.04 4.69 3.81
C TYR A 65 2.68 4.09 2.56
N MET A 66 2.25 2.90 2.10
CA MET A 66 2.77 2.34 0.85
C MET A 66 2.48 3.25 -0.36
N GLN A 67 1.28 3.87 -0.43
CA GLN A 67 0.99 4.86 -1.47
C GLN A 67 1.93 6.07 -1.43
N ILE A 68 2.15 6.65 -0.25
CA ILE A 68 3.06 7.81 -0.10
C ILE A 68 4.45 7.45 -0.60
N PHE A 69 5.02 6.33 -0.14
CA PHE A 69 6.35 5.91 -0.58
C PHE A 69 6.44 5.63 -2.08
N GLY A 70 5.44 4.96 -2.67
CA GLY A 70 5.43 4.70 -4.10
C GLY A 70 5.21 5.97 -4.95
N ILE A 71 4.40 6.93 -4.50
CA ILE A 71 4.22 8.22 -5.20
C ILE A 71 5.50 9.05 -5.11
N THR A 72 6.14 9.11 -3.93
CA THR A 72 7.42 9.79 -3.77
C THR A 72 8.50 9.15 -4.63
N SER A 73 8.55 7.83 -4.71
CA SER A 73 9.44 7.11 -5.64
C SER A 73 9.21 7.54 -7.09
N LEU A 74 7.95 7.57 -7.55
CA LEU A 74 7.60 7.97 -8.90
C LEU A 74 7.98 9.43 -9.20
N LEU A 75 7.78 10.35 -8.25
CA LEU A 75 8.23 11.73 -8.38
C LEU A 75 9.75 11.83 -8.54
N LEU A 76 10.51 11.07 -7.76
CA LEU A 76 11.98 11.02 -7.91
C LEU A 76 12.41 10.37 -9.23
N CYS A 77 11.67 9.40 -9.76
CA CYS A 77 11.91 8.86 -11.10
C CYS A 77 11.68 9.92 -12.20
N VAL A 78 10.63 10.73 -12.09
CA VAL A 78 10.39 11.85 -13.02
C VAL A 78 11.51 12.90 -12.91
N LEU A 79 11.94 13.22 -11.68
CA LEU A 79 13.09 14.10 -11.45
C LEU A 79 14.38 13.53 -12.05
N THR A 80 14.59 12.21 -11.95
CA THR A 80 15.73 11.53 -12.57
C THR A 80 15.73 11.72 -14.09
N MET A 81 14.58 11.51 -14.74
CA MET A 81 14.46 11.75 -16.19
C MET A 81 14.78 13.20 -16.57
N PHE A 82 14.30 14.16 -15.77
CA PHE A 82 14.62 15.57 -15.97
C PHE A 82 16.12 15.86 -15.83
N LEU A 83 16.79 15.27 -14.82
CA LEU A 83 18.23 15.44 -14.61
C LEU A 83 19.07 14.83 -15.75
N ILE A 84 18.65 13.69 -16.28
CA ILE A 84 19.27 13.08 -17.48
C ILE A 84 19.08 14.01 -18.69
N TYR A 85 17.90 14.62 -18.84
CA TYR A 85 17.61 15.53 -19.95
C TYR A 85 18.48 16.80 -19.96
N ILE A 86 18.93 17.27 -18.78
CA ILE A 86 19.84 18.42 -18.66
C ILE A 86 21.32 18.02 -18.50
N ASP A 87 21.68 16.77 -18.83
CA ASP A 87 23.05 16.20 -18.77
C ASP A 87 23.68 16.11 -17.35
N TYR A 88 22.89 16.19 -16.28
CA TYR A 88 23.36 16.03 -14.89
C TYR A 88 23.37 14.56 -14.43
N HIS A 89 24.15 13.71 -15.10
CA HIS A 89 24.12 12.24 -14.90
C HIS A 89 24.50 11.77 -13.48
N VAL A 90 25.50 12.37 -12.84
CA VAL A 90 25.93 11.95 -11.50
C VAL A 90 24.80 12.15 -10.49
N LEU A 91 24.12 13.30 -10.52
CA LEU A 91 22.99 13.59 -9.64
C LEU A 91 21.81 12.65 -9.95
N ALA A 92 21.55 12.39 -11.23
CA ALA A 92 20.48 11.49 -11.66
C ALA A 92 20.63 10.08 -11.06
N VAL A 93 21.85 9.52 -11.03
CA VAL A 93 22.10 8.18 -10.45
C VAL A 93 21.73 8.12 -8.96
N TRP A 94 22.13 9.13 -8.18
CA TRP A 94 21.81 9.19 -6.75
C TRP A 94 20.32 9.35 -6.48
N VAL A 95 19.65 10.24 -7.24
CA VAL A 95 18.20 10.45 -7.14
C VAL A 95 17.45 9.17 -7.53
N PHE A 96 17.88 8.49 -8.59
CA PHE A 96 17.28 7.24 -9.03
C PHE A 96 17.44 6.12 -8.01
N GLY A 97 18.64 5.97 -7.43
CA GLY A 97 18.88 5.00 -6.36
C GLY A 97 17.96 5.24 -5.15
N THR A 98 17.76 6.51 -4.78
CA THR A 98 16.82 6.89 -3.71
C THR A 98 15.38 6.54 -4.07
N ALA A 99 14.96 6.78 -5.33
CA ALA A 99 13.64 6.41 -5.81
C ALA A 99 13.39 4.90 -5.69
N LEU A 100 14.36 4.07 -6.08
CA LEU A 100 14.26 2.61 -5.97
C LEU A 100 14.16 2.13 -4.52
N LEU A 101 14.90 2.73 -3.60
CA LEU A 101 14.81 2.40 -2.17
C LEU A 101 13.41 2.69 -1.60
N LEU A 102 12.81 3.82 -1.98
CA LEU A 102 11.43 4.15 -1.59
C LEU A 102 10.41 3.16 -2.19
N LEU A 103 10.63 2.71 -3.43
CA LEU A 103 9.78 1.69 -4.06
C LEU A 103 9.87 0.36 -3.32
N ILE A 104 11.08 -0.09 -2.97
CA ILE A 104 11.29 -1.30 -2.17
C ILE A 104 10.57 -1.19 -0.82
N LEU A 105 10.66 -0.03 -0.16
CA LEU A 105 9.96 0.21 1.11
C LEU A 105 8.43 0.14 0.93
N SER A 106 7.89 0.74 -0.13
CA SER A 106 6.46 0.64 -0.48
C SER A 106 6.02 -0.82 -0.65
N LEU A 107 6.80 -1.61 -1.39
CA LEU A 107 6.49 -3.03 -1.63
C LEU A 107 6.62 -3.89 -0.36
N ALA A 108 7.60 -3.59 0.50
CA ALA A 108 7.73 -4.27 1.79
C ALA A 108 6.51 -4.01 2.70
N LEU A 109 5.99 -2.78 2.70
CA LEU A 109 4.75 -2.45 3.41
C LEU A 109 3.53 -3.17 2.83
N LEU A 110 3.47 -3.34 1.50
CA LEU A 110 2.43 -4.15 0.84
C LEU A 110 2.47 -5.61 1.34
N ILE A 111 3.65 -6.22 1.43
CA ILE A 111 3.79 -7.59 1.94
C ILE A 111 3.29 -7.67 3.39
N ARG A 112 3.69 -6.73 4.25
CA ARG A 112 3.21 -6.68 5.65
C ARG A 112 1.70 -6.51 5.74
N GLU A 113 1.12 -5.69 4.88
CA GLU A 113 -0.33 -5.47 4.84
C GLU A 113 -1.06 -6.76 4.45
N ILE A 114 -0.57 -7.49 3.45
CA ILE A 114 -1.16 -8.77 3.01
C ILE A 114 -1.12 -9.80 4.14
N GLN A 115 -0.01 -9.89 4.88
CA GLN A 115 0.10 -10.80 6.02
C GLN A 115 -0.94 -10.49 7.11
N ILE A 116 -1.10 -9.21 7.46
CA ILE A 116 -2.12 -8.79 8.44
C ILE A 116 -3.53 -9.08 7.92
N SER A 117 -3.78 -8.87 6.63
CA SER A 117 -5.06 -9.18 6.00
C SER A 117 -5.43 -10.66 6.11
N ILE A 118 -4.48 -11.55 5.81
CA ILE A 118 -4.70 -13.00 5.85
C ILE A 118 -4.94 -13.45 7.30
N TYR A 119 -4.12 -12.97 8.25
CA TYR A 119 -4.26 -13.32 9.65
C TYR A 119 -5.61 -12.87 10.25
N ALA A 120 -6.04 -11.64 9.93
CA ALA A 120 -7.33 -11.12 10.39
C ALA A 120 -8.51 -11.93 9.82
N LEU A 121 -8.41 -12.37 8.55
CA LEU A 121 -9.43 -13.18 7.91
C LEU A 121 -9.47 -14.60 8.49
N SER A 122 -8.32 -15.24 8.72
CA SER A 122 -8.26 -16.59 9.28
C SER A 122 -8.88 -16.64 10.67
N LEU A 123 -8.62 -15.63 11.52
CA LEU A 123 -9.19 -15.56 12.86
C LEU A 123 -10.73 -15.49 12.80
N HIS A 124 -11.27 -14.65 11.91
CA HIS A 124 -12.72 -14.49 11.76
C HIS A 124 -13.41 -15.73 11.21
N ILE A 125 -12.76 -16.47 10.31
CA ILE A 125 -13.29 -17.74 9.77
C ILE A 125 -13.23 -18.84 10.82
N SER A 126 -12.14 -18.93 11.60
CA SER A 126 -12.01 -19.93 12.66
C SER A 126 -13.09 -19.80 13.74
N ASP A 127 -13.46 -18.57 14.12
CA ASP A 127 -14.56 -18.31 15.07
C ASP A 127 -15.90 -18.87 14.56
N ILE A 128 -16.18 -18.72 13.26
CA ILE A 128 -17.41 -19.24 12.63
C ILE A 128 -17.39 -20.76 12.55
N GLU A 129 -16.25 -21.36 12.18
CA GLU A 129 -16.12 -22.83 12.08
C GLU A 129 -16.28 -23.50 13.45
N GLU A 130 -15.75 -22.91 14.52
CA GLU A 130 -15.91 -23.44 15.88
C GLU A 130 -17.36 -23.32 16.36
N HIS A 131 -18.05 -22.22 16.00
CA HIS A 131 -19.47 -22.06 16.30
C HIS A 131 -20.36 -23.07 15.56
N LEU A 132 -19.99 -23.44 14.32
CA LEU A 132 -20.66 -24.46 13.54
C LEU A 132 -20.39 -25.89 14.03
N LYS A 133 -19.19 -26.17 14.59
CA LYS A 133 -18.85 -27.49 15.17
C LYS A 133 -19.48 -27.76 16.54
N LYS A 134 -19.88 -26.72 17.28
CA LYS A 134 -20.53 -26.83 18.60
C LYS A 134 -22.05 -27.01 18.54
N LYS A 135 -22.64 -27.07 17.34
CA LYS A 135 -24.08 -27.24 17.11
C LYS A 135 -24.37 -28.59 16.45
#